data_AF-A0A9E5S3L0-F1
#
_entry.id   AF-A0A9E5S3L0-F1
#
_cell.length_a   1.000
_cell.length_b   1.000
_cell.length_c   1.000
_cell.angle_alpha   90.00
_cell.angle_beta   90.00
_cell.angle_gamma   90.00
#
_symmetry.space_group_name_H-M   'P 1'
#
loop_
_entity.id
_entity.type
_entity.pdbx_description
1 polymer ?
#
loop_
_entity_poly.entity_id
_entity_poly.type
_entity_poly.pdbx_seq_one_letter_code
_entity_poly.pdbx_strand_id
1 'polypeptide(L)'
;RTTDGDGVRELYVGTLAHVDREIFPSVIDYLALGHLHVPQNLSGSDHQRYSGSPIPMGYGEVKQQKQVLLVDFQGRQPIVSPVVVPRFQELERISGSLETILSRLQYLREQDSSAWLEIEYTGQEIIGNLREQIVDLVAGSRLEIRRIKNRRIMERVLSQNFADEILDDLEVLDVFERCLDSHQVSEIERNELRRLFQEIVQNHEEADPHAG
;
A
#
# COMPACT_ATOMS: atom_id res chain seq x y z
N ARG A 1 -17.31 -7.33 0.06
CA ARG A 1 -16.18 -7.21 -0.90
C ARG A 1 -15.03 -6.55 -0.16
N THR A 2 -13.84 -7.12 -0.32
CA THR A 2 -12.56 -6.52 0.06
C THR A 2 -12.09 -5.62 -1.08
N THR A 3 -11.22 -4.67 -0.78
CA THR A 3 -10.58 -3.78 -1.75
C THR A 3 -9.06 -3.93 -1.67
N ASP A 4 -8.36 -3.86 -2.80
CA ASP A 4 -6.91 -4.00 -2.81
C ASP A 4 -6.24 -2.96 -1.89
N GLY A 5 -5.37 -3.44 -0.98
CA GLY A 5 -4.69 -2.61 0.00
C GLY A 5 -5.57 -2.08 1.15
N ASP A 6 -6.70 -2.74 1.45
CA ASP A 6 -7.57 -2.41 2.60
C ASP A 6 -7.07 -2.96 3.95
N GLY A 7 -5.98 -3.72 3.93
CA GLY A 7 -5.38 -4.28 5.14
C GLY A 7 -6.17 -5.44 5.76
N VAL A 8 -7.22 -5.93 5.10
CA VAL A 8 -7.92 -7.15 5.50
C VAL A 8 -7.00 -8.34 5.19
N ARG A 9 -6.59 -9.08 6.22
CA ARG A 9 -5.86 -10.35 6.05
C ARG A 9 -6.83 -11.44 5.65
N GLU A 10 -6.48 -12.28 4.68
CA GLU A 10 -7.27 -13.47 4.39
C GLU A 10 -7.31 -14.39 5.62
N LEU A 11 -8.50 -14.59 6.19
CA LEU A 11 -8.70 -15.49 7.34
C LEU A 11 -8.71 -16.97 6.94
N TYR A 12 -8.78 -17.29 5.65
CA TYR A 12 -8.93 -18.66 5.15
C TYR A 12 -7.83 -18.99 4.13
N VAL A 13 -6.80 -19.69 4.59
CA VAL A 13 -5.91 -20.47 3.72
C VAL A 13 -6.63 -21.80 3.43
N GLY A 14 -7.30 -21.90 2.28
CA GLY A 14 -8.09 -23.06 1.88
C GLY A 14 -9.56 -22.76 1.56
N THR A 15 -10.20 -23.67 0.82
CA THR A 15 -11.42 -23.60 -0.03
C THR A 15 -12.73 -23.01 0.53
N LEU A 16 -12.77 -22.32 1.67
CA LEU A 16 -13.99 -21.69 2.21
C LEU A 16 -13.96 -20.16 2.07
N ALA A 17 -14.00 -19.67 0.83
CA ALA A 17 -13.80 -18.25 0.55
C ALA A 17 -15.03 -17.36 0.85
N HIS A 18 -16.24 -17.90 0.92
CA HIS A 18 -17.45 -17.10 1.12
C HIS A 18 -18.51 -17.83 1.95
N VAL A 19 -18.90 -17.21 3.06
CA VAL A 19 -20.04 -17.64 3.86
C VAL A 19 -21.33 -17.16 3.21
N ASP A 20 -22.20 -18.09 2.82
CA ASP A 20 -23.47 -17.76 2.19
C ASP A 20 -24.44 -17.14 3.22
N ARG A 21 -25.28 -16.21 2.78
CA ARG A 21 -26.14 -15.38 3.64
C ARG A 21 -27.19 -16.22 4.37
N GLU A 22 -27.59 -17.30 3.71
CA GLU A 22 -28.63 -18.25 4.13
C GLU A 22 -28.22 -19.04 5.38
N ILE A 23 -26.95 -18.97 5.80
CA ILE A 23 -26.52 -19.58 7.07
C ILE A 23 -27.04 -18.82 8.29
N PHE A 24 -27.40 -17.54 8.14
CA PHE A 24 -27.84 -16.72 9.26
C PHE A 24 -29.35 -16.86 9.47
N PRO A 25 -29.80 -17.23 10.68
CA PRO A 25 -31.22 -17.36 10.97
C PRO A 25 -31.99 -16.06 10.71
N SER A 26 -33.14 -16.15 10.04
CA SER A 26 -34.01 -15.00 9.75
C SER A 26 -34.66 -14.35 10.98
N VAL A 27 -34.59 -15.00 12.14
CA VAL A 27 -35.12 -14.50 13.43
C VAL A 27 -34.24 -13.42 14.07
N ILE A 28 -33.03 -13.20 13.55
CA ILE A 28 -32.11 -12.20 14.06
C ILE A 28 -32.63 -10.80 13.66
N ASP A 29 -32.99 -10.00 14.65
CA ASP A 29 -33.51 -8.65 14.41
C ASP A 29 -32.43 -7.74 13.81
N TYR A 30 -31.18 -7.83 14.28
CA TYR A 30 -30.02 -7.14 13.72
C TYR A 30 -28.75 -7.99 13.80
N LEU A 31 -28.02 -8.09 12.68
CA LEU A 31 -26.78 -8.85 12.56
C LEU A 31 -25.61 -7.89 12.33
N ALA A 32 -24.76 -7.75 13.35
CA ALA A 32 -23.52 -6.99 13.29
C ALA A 32 -22.37 -7.90 12.84
N LEU A 33 -21.84 -7.65 11.64
CA LEU A 33 -20.71 -8.38 11.07
C LEU A 33 -19.42 -7.55 11.14
N GLY A 34 -18.30 -8.24 11.32
CA GLY A 34 -16.95 -7.65 11.42
C GLY A 34 -16.03 -8.14 10.29
N HIS A 35 -14.71 -8.10 10.50
CA HIS A 35 -13.68 -8.53 9.54
C HIS A 35 -13.45 -7.62 8.32
N LEU A 36 -14.51 -7.19 7.62
CA LEU A 36 -14.37 -6.27 6.48
C LEU A 36 -14.28 -4.82 6.96
N HIS A 37 -13.31 -4.08 6.44
CA HIS A 37 -13.07 -2.68 6.80
C HIS A 37 -13.89 -1.68 5.97
N VAL A 38 -14.47 -2.14 4.86
CA VAL A 38 -15.41 -1.38 4.04
C VAL A 38 -16.85 -1.62 4.53
N PRO A 39 -17.58 -0.57 4.99
CA PRO A 39 -18.97 -0.66 5.36
C PRO A 39 -19.81 -1.11 4.19
N GLN A 40 -20.66 -2.11 4.41
CA GLN A 40 -21.54 -2.64 3.38
C GLN A 40 -22.70 -3.40 4.01
N ASN A 41 -23.83 -3.43 3.32
CA ASN A 41 -24.95 -4.30 3.66
C ASN A 41 -24.82 -5.65 2.96
N LEU A 42 -25.44 -6.67 3.55
CA LEU A 42 -25.67 -7.93 2.85
C LEU A 42 -26.90 -7.80 1.93
N SER A 43 -26.70 -7.69 0.60
CA SER A 43 -27.74 -7.92 -0.45
C SER A 43 -29.07 -7.23 -0.15
N GLY A 44 -29.01 -5.93 0.15
CA GLY A 44 -30.22 -5.13 0.35
C GLY A 44 -30.92 -5.33 1.70
N SER A 45 -30.37 -6.13 2.61
CA SER A 45 -30.85 -6.13 4.01
C SER A 45 -30.29 -4.92 4.76
N ASP A 46 -31.17 -4.10 5.32
CA ASP A 46 -30.76 -2.94 6.11
C ASP A 46 -30.29 -3.32 7.53
N HIS A 47 -30.58 -4.54 7.99
CA HIS A 47 -30.30 -5.00 9.35
C HIS A 47 -29.15 -6.02 9.44
N GLN A 48 -28.53 -6.39 8.32
CA GLN A 48 -27.33 -7.22 8.28
C GLN A 48 -26.18 -6.41 7.69
N ARG A 49 -25.26 -5.96 8.55
CA ARG A 49 -24.30 -4.91 8.21
C ARG A 49 -22.89 -5.29 8.64
N TYR A 50 -21.93 -5.04 7.74
CA TYR A 50 -20.56 -4.76 8.12
C TYR A 50 -20.45 -3.27 8.43
N SER A 51 -20.03 -2.92 9.64
CA SER A 51 -19.82 -1.51 10.01
C SER A 51 -18.60 -0.91 9.30
N GLY A 52 -17.66 -1.74 8.89
CA GLY A 52 -16.33 -1.29 8.48
C GLY A 52 -15.45 -0.95 9.69
N SER A 53 -14.23 -0.52 9.39
CA SER A 53 -13.31 0.05 10.38
C SER A 53 -13.66 1.52 10.66
N PRO A 54 -13.37 2.05 11.87
CA PRO A 54 -13.61 3.46 12.18
C PRO A 54 -12.54 4.39 11.60
N ILE A 55 -11.37 3.86 11.26
CA ILE A 55 -10.25 4.59 10.64
C ILE A 55 -9.74 3.80 9.42
N PRO A 56 -9.08 4.44 8.45
CA PRO A 56 -8.43 3.73 7.35
C PRO A 56 -7.38 2.75 7.87
N MET A 57 -7.49 1.48 7.47
CA MET A 57 -6.54 0.42 7.83
C MET A 57 -5.46 0.23 6.76
N GLY A 58 -5.66 0.81 5.58
CA GLY A 58 -4.69 0.79 4.48
C GLY A 58 -5.00 1.82 3.39
N TYR A 59 -4.08 1.96 2.44
CA TYR A 59 -4.16 2.95 1.36
C TYR A 59 -5.23 2.64 0.30
N GLY A 60 -5.77 1.42 0.29
CA GLY A 60 -6.96 1.09 -0.51
C GLY A 60 -8.21 1.86 -0.09
N GLU A 61 -8.23 2.38 1.15
CA GLU A 61 -9.41 2.98 1.77
C GLU A 61 -9.37 4.52 1.80
N VAL A 62 -8.37 5.15 1.16
CA VAL A 62 -8.15 6.61 1.17
C VAL A 62 -9.42 7.40 0.81
N LYS A 63 -10.18 6.92 -0.17
CA LYS A 63 -11.40 7.58 -0.67
C LYS A 63 -12.65 7.22 0.13
N GLN A 64 -12.55 6.28 1.06
CA GLN A 64 -13.70 5.74 1.77
C GLN A 64 -14.12 6.66 2.92
N GLN A 65 -15.42 6.98 3.02
CA GLN A 65 -15.95 7.61 4.22
C GLN A 65 -16.06 6.56 5.34
N LYS A 66 -15.40 6.83 6.47
CA LYS A 66 -15.50 6.00 7.67
C LYS A 66 -16.74 6.39 8.46
N GLN A 67 -17.36 5.38 9.08
CA GLN A 67 -18.61 5.52 9.80
C GLN A 67 -18.71 4.50 10.93
N VAL A 68 -19.58 4.80 11.88
CA VAL A 68 -20.15 3.82 12.81
C VAL A 68 -21.65 3.72 12.53
N LEU A 69 -22.29 2.65 12.98
CA LEU A 69 -23.72 2.46 12.83
C LEU A 69 -24.41 2.66 14.18
N LEU A 70 -25.27 3.67 14.28
CA LEU A 70 -26.21 3.82 15.38
C LEU A 70 -27.43 2.95 15.08
N VAL A 71 -27.76 2.04 16.00
CA VAL A 71 -28.89 1.12 15.84
C VAL A 71 -29.87 1.34 16.98
N ASP A 72 -31.00 1.96 16.66
CA ASP A 72 -32.10 2.18 17.59
C ASP A 72 -33.15 1.09 17.44
N PHE A 73 -33.75 0.63 18.52
CA PHE A 73 -34.79 -0.40 18.48
C PHE A 73 -36.15 0.16 18.89
N GLN A 74 -37.14 -0.02 18.00
CA GLN A 74 -38.56 0.17 18.32
C GLN A 74 -39.20 -1.21 18.50
N GLY A 75 -39.19 -1.72 19.74
CA GLY A 75 -39.50 -3.11 20.02
C GLY A 75 -38.44 -4.03 19.39
N ARG A 76 -38.85 -4.88 18.44
CA ARG A 76 -37.94 -5.77 17.70
C ARG A 76 -37.45 -5.19 16.37
N GLN A 77 -37.94 -4.03 15.97
CA GLN A 77 -37.56 -3.42 14.69
C GLN A 77 -36.31 -2.54 14.86
N PRO A 78 -35.19 -2.81 14.17
CA PRO A 78 -34.02 -1.95 14.21
C PRO A 78 -34.14 -0.78 13.23
N ILE A 79 -33.64 0.38 13.61
CA ILE A 79 -33.48 1.57 12.77
C ILE A 79 -31.98 1.87 12.74
N VAL A 80 -31.37 1.76 11.55
CA VAL A 80 -29.93 1.81 11.38
C VAL A 80 -29.53 3.12 10.72
N SER A 81 -28.78 3.95 11.44
CA SER A 81 -28.34 5.27 11.00
C SER A 81 -26.80 5.34 10.96
N PRO A 82 -26.19 5.59 9.79
CA PRO A 82 -24.76 5.81 9.72
C PRO A 82 -24.36 7.14 10.35
N VAL A 83 -23.35 7.11 11.23
CA VAL A 83 -22.73 8.30 11.81
C VAL A 83 -21.30 8.40 11.28
N VAL A 84 -21.02 9.51 10.61
CA VAL A 84 -19.71 9.78 9.99
C VAL A 84 -18.64 9.93 11.06
N VAL A 85 -17.52 9.20 10.89
CA VAL A 85 -16.32 9.39 11.70
C VAL A 85 -15.45 10.48 11.05
N PRO A 86 -15.06 11.54 11.78
CA PRO A 86 -14.15 12.56 11.27
C PRO A 86 -12.80 11.96 10.83
N ARG A 87 -12.19 12.55 9.81
CA ARG A 87 -10.84 12.17 9.38
C ARG A 87 -9.82 12.96 10.19
N PHE A 88 -9.04 12.26 11.02
CA PHE A 88 -8.04 12.88 11.88
C PHE A 88 -6.62 12.88 11.28
N GLN A 89 -6.35 11.95 10.37
CA GLN A 89 -5.10 11.85 9.63
C GLN A 89 -5.43 11.60 8.16
N GLU A 90 -4.91 12.47 7.29
CA GLU A 90 -5.05 12.29 5.84
C GLU A 90 -4.07 11.20 5.37
N LEU A 91 -4.58 10.28 4.56
CA LEU A 91 -3.77 9.33 3.80
C LEU A 91 -3.90 9.71 2.33
N GLU A 92 -2.80 9.68 1.60
CA GLU A 92 -2.78 9.95 0.17
C GLU A 92 -2.01 8.85 -0.56
N ARG A 93 -2.61 8.33 -1.64
CA ARG A 93 -1.95 7.39 -2.55
C ARG A 93 -1.70 8.08 -3.88
N ILE A 94 -0.44 8.20 -4.28
CA ILE A 94 -0.01 8.84 -5.52
C ILE A 94 0.56 7.76 -6.44
N SER A 95 -0.01 7.61 -7.63
CA SER A 95 0.44 6.61 -8.61
C SER A 95 0.60 7.27 -9.98
N GLY A 96 1.72 7.01 -10.66
CA GLY A 96 1.94 7.55 -12.01
C GLY A 96 3.40 7.66 -12.43
N SER A 97 3.64 8.52 -13.43
CA SER A 97 4.99 8.94 -13.86
C SER A 97 5.66 9.81 -12.80
N LEU A 98 6.96 10.07 -12.98
CA LEU A 98 7.70 10.97 -12.09
C LEU A 98 7.07 12.35 -12.07
N GLU A 99 6.75 12.90 -13.25
CA GLU A 99 6.10 14.20 -13.38
C GLU A 99 4.78 14.27 -12.61
N THR A 100 3.91 13.24 -12.72
CA THR A 100 2.66 13.17 -11.97
C THR A 100 2.90 13.16 -10.47
N ILE A 101 3.88 12.37 -10.02
CA ILE A 101 4.22 12.24 -8.59
C ILE A 101 4.72 13.58 -8.06
N LEU A 102 5.73 14.18 -8.70
CA LEU A 102 6.34 15.44 -8.28
C LEU A 102 5.30 16.57 -8.29
N SER A 103 4.47 16.66 -9.33
CA SER A 103 3.41 17.68 -9.41
C SER A 103 2.41 17.55 -8.27
N ARG A 104 2.02 16.32 -7.92
CA ARG A 104 1.09 16.08 -6.81
C ARG A 104 1.71 16.41 -5.46
N LEU A 105 2.97 16.03 -5.24
CA LEU A 105 3.71 16.35 -4.01
C LEU A 105 3.88 17.86 -3.84
N GLN A 106 4.21 18.57 -4.91
CA GLN A 106 4.33 20.03 -4.88
C GLN A 106 2.99 20.68 -4.50
N TYR A 107 1.89 20.25 -5.12
CA TYR A 107 0.56 20.73 -4.75
C TYR A 107 0.25 20.49 -3.26
N LEU A 108 0.50 19.29 -2.74
CA LEU A 108 0.23 18.97 -1.33
C LEU A 108 1.09 19.81 -0.37
N ARG A 109 2.34 20.08 -0.75
CA ARG A 109 3.25 20.95 -0.01
C ARG A 109 2.74 22.40 0.01
N GLU A 110 2.27 22.92 -1.13
CA GLU A 110 1.68 24.25 -1.23
C GLU A 110 0.40 24.40 -0.39
N GLN A 111 -0.31 23.30 -0.12
CA GLN A 111 -1.48 23.26 0.77
C GLN A 111 -1.12 23.07 2.26
N ASP A 112 0.15 23.02 2.65
CA ASP A 112 0.61 22.65 4.00
C ASP A 112 -0.03 21.33 4.51
N SER A 113 -0.26 20.36 3.61
CA SER A 113 -0.85 19.08 3.99
C SER A 113 0.12 18.29 4.88
N SER A 114 -0.45 17.60 5.88
CA SER A 114 0.25 16.65 6.75
C SER A 114 -0.06 15.19 6.38
N ALA A 115 -0.41 14.94 5.11
CA ALA A 115 -0.80 13.61 4.65
C ALA A 115 0.33 12.58 4.80
N TRP A 116 -0.07 11.36 5.12
CA TRP A 116 0.81 10.19 5.03
C TRP A 116 0.72 9.59 3.64
N LEU A 117 1.88 9.38 3.02
CA LEU A 117 1.98 9.12 1.59
C LEU A 117 2.35 7.66 1.29
N GLU A 118 1.59 7.03 0.40
CA GLU A 118 2.02 5.88 -0.38
C GLU A 118 2.24 6.32 -1.83
N ILE A 119 3.47 6.19 -2.31
CA ILE A 119 3.85 6.58 -3.67
C ILE A 119 4.14 5.31 -4.48
N GLU A 120 3.60 5.26 -5.69
CA GLU A 120 3.76 4.15 -6.62
C GLU A 120 4.19 4.67 -7.99
N TYR A 121 5.46 4.49 -8.33
CA TYR A 121 5.95 4.79 -9.66
C TYR A 121 5.54 3.70 -10.65
N THR A 122 4.78 4.10 -11.66
CA THR A 122 4.30 3.25 -12.76
C THR A 122 4.77 3.77 -14.13
N GLY A 123 5.74 4.68 -14.15
CA GLY A 123 6.28 5.24 -15.38
C GLY A 123 7.11 4.23 -16.17
N GLN A 124 7.52 4.64 -17.38
CA GLN A 124 8.25 3.77 -18.28
C GLN A 124 9.79 3.88 -18.17
N GLU A 125 10.29 4.85 -17.44
CA GLU A 125 11.72 5.11 -17.38
C GLU A 125 12.32 4.46 -16.13
N ILE A 126 13.62 4.22 -16.15
CA ILE A 126 14.34 3.81 -14.95
C ILE A 126 14.90 5.05 -14.31
N ILE A 127 14.49 5.29 -13.07
CA ILE A 127 14.87 6.47 -12.30
C ILE A 127 15.64 5.98 -11.08
N GLY A 128 16.98 6.09 -11.16
CA GLY A 128 17.87 5.64 -10.10
C GLY A 128 17.76 6.46 -8.82
N ASN A 129 17.45 7.75 -8.93
CA ASN A 129 17.34 8.69 -7.81
C ASN A 129 15.88 9.03 -7.44
N LEU A 130 14.91 8.14 -7.73
CA LEU A 130 13.49 8.41 -7.48
C LEU A 130 13.21 8.76 -6.00
N ARG A 131 13.81 8.00 -5.08
CA ARG A 131 13.63 8.22 -3.63
C ARG A 131 14.21 9.57 -3.21
N GLU A 132 15.42 9.89 -3.64
CA GLU A 132 16.11 11.15 -3.32
C GLU A 132 15.28 12.35 -3.79
N GLN A 133 14.85 12.36 -5.05
CA GLN A 133 14.00 13.44 -5.60
C GLN A 133 12.71 13.64 -4.81
N ILE A 134 12.05 12.55 -4.42
CA ILE A 134 10.81 12.61 -3.62
C ILE A 134 11.10 13.18 -2.22
N VAL A 135 12.16 12.69 -1.56
CA VAL A 135 12.54 13.11 -0.20
C VAL A 135 12.93 14.58 -0.17
N ASP A 136 13.75 15.02 -1.12
CA ASP A 136 14.16 16.42 -1.24
C ASP A 136 12.97 17.35 -1.49
N LEU A 137 12.03 16.93 -2.33
CA LEU A 137 10.84 17.72 -2.63
C LEU A 137 9.93 17.88 -1.40
N VAL A 138 9.84 16.89 -0.52
CA VAL A 138 9.02 16.99 0.71
C VAL A 138 9.81 17.54 1.90
N ALA A 139 11.12 17.73 1.78
CA ALA A 139 11.96 18.22 2.86
C ALA A 139 11.47 19.58 3.39
N GLY A 140 11.32 19.66 4.71
CA GLY A 140 10.78 20.85 5.40
C GLY A 140 9.26 21.00 5.33
N SER A 141 8.52 20.04 4.76
CA SER A 141 7.05 20.00 4.82
C SER A 141 6.55 19.11 5.96
N ARG A 142 5.23 19.07 6.15
CA ARG A 142 4.54 18.17 7.08
C ARG A 142 4.16 16.82 6.48
N LEU A 143 4.48 16.59 5.21
CA LEU A 143 4.18 15.34 4.52
C LEU A 143 5.07 14.22 5.04
N GLU A 144 4.47 13.04 5.28
CA GLU A 144 5.22 11.89 5.76
C GLU A 144 5.18 10.75 4.74
N ILE A 145 6.34 10.43 4.16
CA ILE A 145 6.46 9.29 3.24
C ILE A 145 6.46 7.99 4.06
N ARG A 146 5.42 7.17 3.88
CA ARG A 146 5.34 5.85 4.53
C ARG A 146 5.82 4.73 3.63
N ARG A 147 5.62 4.85 2.32
CA ARG A 147 6.03 3.81 1.36
C ARG A 147 6.27 4.38 -0.04
N ILE A 148 7.31 3.89 -0.70
CA ILE A 148 7.59 4.13 -2.12
C ILE A 148 7.70 2.77 -2.81
N LYS A 149 6.88 2.53 -3.82
CA LYS A 149 6.92 1.34 -4.69
C LYS A 149 7.45 1.75 -6.06
N ASN A 150 8.43 1.02 -6.58
CA ASN A 150 8.91 1.17 -7.94
C ASN A 150 8.66 -0.12 -8.72
N ARG A 151 7.53 -0.18 -9.44
CA ARG A 151 7.11 -1.41 -10.15
C ARG A 151 8.09 -1.82 -11.24
N ARG A 152 8.82 -0.90 -11.86
CA ARG A 152 9.79 -1.21 -12.92
C ARG A 152 10.98 -2.03 -12.42
N ILE A 153 11.52 -1.69 -11.26
CA ILE A 153 12.60 -2.47 -10.65
C ILE A 153 12.06 -3.86 -10.27
N MET A 154 10.88 -3.91 -9.65
CA MET A 154 10.27 -5.19 -9.27
C MET A 154 9.96 -6.09 -10.48
N GLU A 155 9.36 -5.54 -11.54
CA GLU A 155 9.03 -6.29 -12.76
C GLU A 155 10.29 -6.77 -13.48
N ARG A 156 11.38 -5.98 -13.55
CA ARG A 156 12.63 -6.45 -14.17
C ARG A 156 13.32 -7.55 -13.35
N VAL A 157 13.31 -7.43 -12.03
CA VAL A 157 13.87 -8.46 -11.13
C VAL A 157 13.07 -9.76 -11.22
N LEU A 158 11.75 -9.68 -11.38
CA LEU A 158 10.85 -10.85 -11.44
C LEU A 158 10.63 -11.44 -12.85
N SER A 159 10.87 -10.68 -13.92
CA SER A 159 10.61 -11.12 -15.32
C SER A 159 11.78 -11.81 -16.00
N GLN A 160 12.97 -11.83 -15.38
CA GLN A 160 13.97 -12.83 -15.71
C GLN A 160 13.61 -14.11 -14.95
N ASN A 161 13.58 -15.25 -15.63
CA ASN A 161 13.13 -16.58 -15.15
C ASN A 161 13.81 -17.05 -13.85
N PHE A 162 13.44 -16.49 -12.71
CA PHE A 162 13.87 -16.96 -11.40
C PHE A 162 12.64 -17.54 -10.70
N ALA A 163 12.58 -18.87 -10.71
CA ALA A 163 11.60 -19.63 -9.95
C ALA A 163 11.72 -19.27 -8.46
N ASP A 164 10.61 -18.85 -7.85
CA ASP A 164 10.34 -18.93 -6.40
C ASP A 164 11.43 -18.40 -5.43
N GLU A 165 12.19 -17.35 -5.78
CA GLU A 165 13.09 -16.67 -4.82
C GLU A 165 12.43 -15.40 -4.27
N ILE A 166 12.36 -15.30 -2.93
CA ILE A 166 11.86 -14.12 -2.22
C ILE A 166 12.99 -13.08 -2.15
N LEU A 167 12.66 -11.79 -2.22
CA LEU A 167 13.67 -10.70 -2.25
C LEU A 167 14.58 -10.69 -1.00
N ASP A 168 14.08 -11.21 0.12
CA ASP A 168 14.83 -11.33 1.38
C ASP A 168 15.96 -12.38 1.31
N ASP A 169 15.92 -13.27 0.31
CA ASP A 169 16.94 -14.31 0.09
C ASP A 169 18.04 -13.86 -0.90
N LEU A 170 17.95 -12.64 -1.44
CA LEU A 170 18.90 -12.12 -2.43
C LEU A 170 19.93 -11.20 -1.78
N GLU A 171 21.21 -11.44 -2.06
CA GLU A 171 22.23 -10.49 -1.68
C GLU A 171 22.15 -9.23 -2.55
N VAL A 172 22.62 -8.10 -2.00
CA VAL A 172 22.65 -6.81 -2.70
C VAL A 172 23.39 -6.91 -4.05
N LEU A 173 24.42 -7.75 -4.11
CA LEU A 173 25.17 -8.01 -5.34
C LEU A 173 24.35 -8.79 -6.38
N ASP A 174 23.49 -9.71 -5.97
CA ASP A 174 22.63 -10.47 -6.88
C ASP A 174 21.62 -9.55 -7.58
N VAL A 175 21.05 -8.60 -6.83
CA VAL A 175 20.16 -7.58 -7.38
C VAL A 175 20.92 -6.69 -8.37
N PHE A 176 22.17 -6.37 -8.08
CA PHE A 176 23.02 -5.57 -8.96
C PHE A 176 23.38 -6.31 -10.27
N GLU A 177 23.77 -7.58 -10.20
CA GLU A 177 24.03 -8.41 -11.39
C GLU A 177 22.78 -8.52 -12.27
N ARG A 178 21.62 -8.76 -11.66
CA ARG A 178 20.32 -8.78 -12.37
C ARG A 178 20.03 -7.43 -13.04
N CYS A 179 20.46 -6.32 -12.44
CA CYS A 179 20.37 -5.00 -13.06
C CYS A 179 21.27 -4.88 -14.30
N LEU A 180 22.53 -5.34 -14.23
CA LEU A 180 23.48 -5.34 -15.36
C LEU A 180 22.95 -6.18 -16.53
N ASP A 181 22.40 -7.36 -16.24
CA ASP A 181 21.76 -8.23 -17.22
C ASP A 181 20.60 -7.53 -17.92
N SER A 182 19.73 -6.86 -17.16
CA SER A 182 18.57 -6.16 -17.71
C SER A 182 18.93 -4.99 -18.63
N HIS A 183 20.14 -4.44 -18.49
CA HIS A 183 20.65 -3.33 -19.29
C HIS A 183 21.58 -3.78 -20.43
N GLN A 184 21.75 -5.10 -20.63
CA GLN A 184 22.62 -5.67 -21.67
C GLN A 184 24.04 -5.07 -21.61
N VAL A 185 24.53 -4.79 -20.40
CA VAL A 185 25.85 -4.19 -20.18
C VAL A 185 26.92 -5.17 -20.67
N SER A 186 27.90 -4.66 -21.41
CA SER A 186 28.97 -5.49 -21.95
C SER A 186 29.88 -6.03 -20.85
N GLU A 187 30.44 -7.23 -21.00
CA GLU A 187 31.35 -7.84 -20.01
C GLU A 187 32.56 -6.96 -19.64
N ILE A 188 32.98 -6.09 -20.55
CA ILE A 188 34.08 -5.14 -20.32
C ILE A 188 33.66 -4.09 -19.30
N GLU A 189 32.46 -3.53 -19.43
CA GLU A 189 31.91 -2.52 -18.53
C GLU A 189 31.48 -3.11 -17.18
N ARG A 190 31.03 -4.37 -17.17
CA ARG A 190 30.59 -5.06 -15.95
C ARG A 190 31.66 -5.12 -14.88
N ASN A 191 32.91 -5.38 -15.26
CA ASN A 191 34.01 -5.49 -14.29
C ASN A 191 34.29 -4.16 -13.58
N GLU A 192 34.23 -3.05 -14.31
CA GLU A 192 34.41 -1.73 -13.74
C GLU A 192 33.22 -1.33 -12.86
N LEU A 193 31.99 -1.61 -13.33
CA LEU A 193 30.76 -1.32 -12.59
C LEU A 193 30.63 -2.15 -11.30
N ARG A 194 31.02 -3.43 -11.32
CA ARG A 194 31.09 -4.29 -10.12
C ARG A 194 32.03 -3.71 -9.07
N ARG A 195 33.23 -3.29 -9.49
CA ARG A 195 34.22 -2.70 -8.58
C ARG A 195 33.69 -1.41 -7.95
N LEU A 196 33.14 -0.51 -8.75
CA LEU A 196 32.59 0.76 -8.26
C LEU A 196 31.39 0.54 -7.33
N PHE A 197 30.53 -0.42 -7.66
CA PHE A 197 29.38 -0.78 -6.83
C PHE A 197 29.82 -1.32 -5.47
N GLN A 198 30.77 -2.26 -5.43
CA GLN A 198 31.32 -2.81 -4.20
C GLN A 198 31.96 -1.72 -3.32
N GLU A 199 32.70 -0.79 -3.94
CA GLU A 199 33.30 0.33 -3.22
C GLU A 199 32.23 1.25 -2.60
N ILE A 200 31.13 1.53 -3.30
CA ILE A 200 30.01 2.33 -2.77
C ILE A 200 29.30 1.60 -1.64
N VAL A 201 29.00 0.30 -1.80
CA VAL A 201 28.32 -0.50 -0.77
C VAL A 201 29.17 -0.55 0.50
N GLN A 202 30.47 -0.83 0.36
CA GLN A 202 31.38 -0.88 1.50
C GLN A 202 31.50 0.47 2.22
N ASN A 203 31.62 1.57 1.47
CA ASN A 203 31.62 2.92 2.07
C ASN A 203 30.30 3.24 2.82
N HIS A 204 29.18 2.69 2.35
CA HIS A 204 27.88 2.94 2.96
C HIS A 204 27.64 2.08 4.22
N GLU A 205 28.19 0.87 4.27
CA GLU A 205 28.20 0.01 5.46
C GLU A 205 29.15 0.51 6.54
N GLU A 206 30.33 1.02 6.14
CA GLU A 206 31.30 1.62 7.08
C GLU A 206 30.81 2.97 7.67
N ALA A 207 29.89 3.65 7.00
CA ALA A 207 29.29 4.91 7.44
C ALA A 207 28.05 4.74 8.35
N ASP A 208 27.52 3.53 8.52
CA ASP A 208 26.32 3.25 9.33
C ASP A 208 26.65 2.36 10.55
N PRO A 209 26.97 2.93 11.73
CA PRO A 209 27.41 2.17 12.90
C PRO A 209 26.30 1.36 13.61
N HIS A 210 25.12 1.21 13.00
CA HIS A 210 23.96 0.51 13.60
C HIS A 210 23.35 -0.61 12.74
N ALA A 211 24.03 -1.10 11.70
CA ALA A 211 23.60 -2.31 10.99
C ALA A 211 24.17 -3.57 11.65
N GLY A 212 23.51 -4.03 12.71
CA GLY A 212 23.74 -5.33 13.38
C GLY A 212 22.46 -5.82 14.06
#